data_AF-A0A511N9C3-F1
#
_entry.id   AF-A0A511N9C3-F1
#
_cell.length_a   1.000
_cell.length_b   1.000
_cell.length_c   1.000
_cell.angle_alpha   90.00
_cell.angle_beta   90.00
_cell.angle_gamma   90.00
#
_symmetry.space_group_name_H-M   'P 1'
#
loop_
_entity.id
_entity.type
_entity.pdbx_description
1 polymer ?
#
loop_
_entity_poly.entity_id
_entity_poly.type
_entity_poly.pdbx_seq_one_letter_code
_entity_poly.pdbx_strand_id
1 'polypeptide(L)'
;MKRIVPFVLLLASCNPTTPAPEGPKDPFYAASFSALYQVGTSNAVDQKIGNFDLTSTLLDLALNPKNGELYGVSPSGFFSIDKTSGKATGITMTGLVELNALAFDADGKLWGMGGNKLYLLDVAAKTYEKKLTLSTAKVASGDLAFHNGTLFVTLDNGGAADTLATINQESGQTTELGTTGFDEVFGLTSLNGKLYGVTSDNELLTLNTTTGVGSKVRNLSFSSVGGQSL
;
A
#
# COMPACT_ATOMS: atom_id res chain seq x y z
N MET A 1 15.81 -63.48 46.08
CA MET A 1 14.64 -62.94 45.35
C MET A 1 14.97 -61.55 44.83
N LYS A 2 15.13 -61.41 43.51
CA LYS A 2 15.44 -60.17 42.79
C LYS A 2 14.14 -59.43 42.48
N ARG A 3 14.03 -58.14 42.83
CA ARG A 3 13.00 -57.23 42.29
C ARG A 3 13.67 -56.30 41.29
N ILE A 4 13.37 -56.49 40.02
CA ILE A 4 13.72 -55.60 38.92
C ILE A 4 12.54 -54.66 38.73
N VAL A 5 12.77 -53.35 38.86
CA VAL A 5 11.80 -52.31 38.52
C VAL A 5 12.00 -51.97 37.04
N PRO A 6 10.98 -52.00 36.17
CA PRO A 6 11.15 -51.60 34.79
C PRO A 6 11.16 -50.06 34.73
N PHE A 7 12.27 -49.50 34.27
CA PHE A 7 12.34 -48.08 33.89
C PHE A 7 11.76 -47.98 32.47
N VAL A 8 10.51 -47.55 32.35
CA VAL A 8 9.90 -47.24 31.06
C VAL A 8 10.45 -45.88 30.63
N LEU A 9 11.43 -45.90 29.70
CA LEU A 9 11.91 -44.70 29.04
C LEU A 9 10.85 -44.26 28.02
N LEU A 10 10.06 -43.25 28.35
CA LEU A 10 9.14 -42.61 27.42
C LEU A 10 9.99 -41.79 26.43
N LEU A 11 10.26 -42.35 25.25
CA LEU A 11 10.82 -41.57 24.14
C LEU A 11 9.72 -40.65 23.62
N ALA A 12 9.73 -39.39 24.07
CA ALA A 12 8.96 -38.34 23.45
C ALA A 12 9.47 -38.15 22.01
N SER A 13 8.69 -38.62 21.03
CA SER A 13 8.93 -38.27 19.64
C SER A 13 8.62 -36.78 19.46
N CYS A 14 9.66 -35.94 19.36
CA CYS A 14 9.50 -34.61 18.78
C CYS A 14 9.07 -34.80 17.33
N ASN A 15 7.77 -34.66 17.05
CA ASN A 15 7.34 -34.35 15.69
C ASN A 15 8.00 -33.02 15.33
N PRO A 16 8.80 -32.92 14.25
CA PRO A 16 9.16 -31.62 13.73
C PRO A 16 7.86 -30.99 13.28
N THR A 17 7.36 -30.02 14.05
CA THR A 17 6.34 -29.10 13.56
C THR A 17 6.94 -28.48 12.30
N THR A 18 6.35 -28.77 11.15
CA THR A 18 6.66 -28.03 9.92
C THR A 18 6.62 -26.55 10.31
N PRO A 19 7.72 -25.79 10.17
CA PRO A 19 7.69 -24.38 10.51
C PRO A 19 6.54 -23.75 9.72
N ALA A 20 5.80 -22.84 10.37
CA ALA A 20 4.80 -22.06 9.66
C ALA A 20 5.45 -21.49 8.39
N PRO A 21 4.75 -21.47 7.25
CA PRO A 21 5.33 -20.98 6.00
C PRO A 21 6.00 -19.62 6.27
N GLU A 22 7.28 -19.53 5.89
CA GLU A 22 8.06 -18.31 6.03
C GLU A 22 7.29 -17.17 5.34
N GLY A 23 7.12 -16.04 6.04
CA GLY A 23 6.41 -14.89 5.50
C GLY A 23 7.04 -14.39 4.20
N PRO A 24 6.34 -13.53 3.44
CA PRO A 24 6.87 -12.99 2.19
C PRO A 24 8.24 -12.32 2.38
N LYS A 25 9.18 -12.60 1.47
CA LYS A 25 10.51 -11.97 1.45
C LYS A 25 10.41 -10.57 0.87
N ASP A 26 11.10 -9.63 1.52
CA ASP A 26 11.06 -8.18 1.24
C ASP A 26 9.61 -7.67 1.04
N PRO A 27 8.73 -7.81 2.04
CA PRO A 27 7.33 -7.53 1.85
C PRO A 27 7.05 -6.03 1.87
N PHE A 28 6.05 -5.62 1.10
CA PHE A 28 5.38 -4.33 1.27
C PHE A 28 3.96 -4.57 1.82
N TYR A 29 3.37 -3.54 2.45
CA TYR A 29 1.98 -3.59 2.88
C TYR A 29 1.06 -3.28 1.72
N ALA A 30 -0.03 -4.01 1.60
CA ALA A 30 -1.09 -3.73 0.62
C ALA A 30 -2.45 -3.81 1.29
N ALA A 31 -3.40 -3.03 0.80
CA ALA A 31 -4.78 -3.06 1.24
C ALA A 31 -5.66 -3.71 0.19
N SER A 32 -6.58 -4.58 0.61
CA SER A 32 -7.87 -4.69 -0.09
C SER A 32 -8.84 -3.65 0.47
N PHE A 33 -10.06 -3.57 -0.05
CA PHE A 33 -11.09 -2.71 0.55
C PHE A 33 -11.40 -3.02 2.03
N SER A 34 -11.06 -4.21 2.54
CA SER A 34 -11.50 -4.69 3.85
C SER A 34 -10.41 -5.35 4.72
N ALA A 35 -9.19 -5.49 4.21
CA ALA A 35 -8.11 -6.14 4.96
C ALA A 35 -6.71 -5.66 4.58
N LEU A 36 -5.81 -5.78 5.54
CA LEU A 36 -4.38 -5.53 5.40
C LEU A 36 -3.64 -6.82 5.03
N TYR A 37 -2.70 -6.72 4.10
CA TYR A 37 -1.84 -7.79 3.64
C TYR A 37 -0.37 -7.39 3.65
N GLN A 38 0.52 -8.38 3.70
CA GLN A 38 1.90 -8.29 3.26
C GLN A 38 2.07 -9.03 1.94
N VAL A 39 2.72 -8.39 0.98
CA VAL A 39 2.91 -8.90 -0.38
C VAL A 39 4.41 -9.00 -0.66
N GLY A 40 4.86 -10.19 -1.04
CA GLY A 40 6.22 -10.40 -1.54
C GLY A 40 6.30 -10.24 -3.06
N THR A 41 7.45 -9.78 -3.55
CA THR A 41 7.64 -9.45 -4.98
C THR A 41 7.92 -10.65 -5.88
N SER A 42 8.28 -11.83 -5.34
CA SER A 42 8.55 -13.04 -6.13
C SER A 42 8.15 -14.32 -5.42
N ASN A 43 7.34 -15.15 -6.07
CA ASN A 43 6.91 -16.51 -5.66
C ASN A 43 6.51 -16.66 -4.17
N ALA A 44 6.14 -15.57 -3.53
CA ALA A 44 5.83 -15.48 -2.12
C ALA A 44 4.32 -15.52 -1.93
N VAL A 45 3.89 -16.10 -0.81
CA VAL A 45 2.49 -16.12 -0.42
C VAL A 45 2.10 -14.73 0.06
N ASP A 46 0.98 -14.22 -0.44
CA ASP A 46 0.35 -13.03 0.13
C ASP A 46 -0.16 -13.36 1.52
N GLN A 47 0.33 -12.65 2.53
CA GLN A 47 -0.03 -12.91 3.91
C GLN A 47 -1.08 -11.92 4.38
N LYS A 48 -2.30 -12.39 4.62
CA LYS A 48 -3.32 -11.58 5.29
C LYS A 48 -2.90 -11.33 6.74
N ILE A 49 -2.86 -10.06 7.13
CA ILE A 49 -2.59 -9.65 8.52
C ILE A 49 -3.89 -9.65 9.31
N GLY A 50 -4.93 -9.00 8.78
CA GLY A 50 -6.24 -8.94 9.43
C GLY A 50 -7.21 -8.02 8.71
N ASN A 51 -8.46 -8.01 9.18
CA ASN A 51 -9.50 -7.17 8.61
C ASN A 51 -9.44 -5.77 9.21
N PHE A 52 -9.76 -4.77 8.40
CA PHE A 52 -10.11 -3.45 8.92
C PHE A 52 -11.43 -3.55 9.67
N ASP A 53 -11.52 -2.97 10.87
CA ASP A 53 -12.77 -2.82 11.64
C ASP A 53 -13.52 -1.54 11.22
N LEU A 54 -13.64 -1.34 9.91
CA LEU A 54 -14.31 -0.20 9.30
C LEU A 54 -15.71 -0.59 8.80
N THR A 55 -16.65 0.35 8.86
CA THR A 55 -17.96 0.23 8.20
C THR A 55 -17.94 0.71 6.76
N SER A 56 -16.82 1.31 6.33
CA SER A 56 -16.53 1.78 4.97
C SER A 56 -15.33 1.02 4.40
N THR A 57 -15.11 1.15 3.09
CA THR A 57 -13.96 0.54 2.41
C THR A 57 -12.72 1.39 2.58
N LEU A 58 -11.58 0.77 2.92
CA LEU A 58 -10.31 1.46 2.84
C LEU A 58 -9.97 1.71 1.36
N LEU A 59 -9.51 2.92 1.03
CA LEU A 59 -9.10 3.28 -0.33
C LEU A 59 -7.58 3.15 -0.48
N ASP A 60 -6.81 3.62 0.50
CA ASP A 60 -5.36 3.62 0.38
C ASP A 60 -4.64 3.63 1.76
N LEU A 61 -3.33 3.35 1.76
CA LEU A 61 -2.44 3.26 2.89
C LEU A 61 -1.12 4.01 2.66
N ALA A 62 -0.60 4.67 3.71
CA ALA A 62 0.74 5.23 3.70
C ALA A 62 1.52 4.90 4.98
N LEU A 63 2.75 4.43 4.79
CA LEU A 63 3.68 4.02 5.84
C LEU A 63 4.69 5.13 6.08
N ASN A 64 4.75 5.65 7.31
CA ASN A 64 5.66 6.72 7.65
C ASN A 64 7.10 6.17 7.77
N PRO A 65 8.06 6.63 6.96
CA PRO A 65 9.42 6.09 6.96
C PRO A 65 10.23 6.48 8.20
N LYS A 66 9.77 7.47 8.99
CA LYS A 66 10.48 7.95 10.18
C LYS A 66 10.21 7.13 11.42
N ASN A 67 8.98 6.61 11.57
CA ASN A 67 8.54 5.91 12.77
C ASN A 67 7.84 4.57 12.49
N GLY A 68 7.57 4.25 11.23
CA GLY A 68 6.91 3.03 10.81
C GLY A 68 5.41 2.96 11.10
N GLU A 69 4.76 4.07 11.46
CA GLU A 69 3.30 4.10 11.62
C GLU A 69 2.60 3.98 10.26
N LEU A 70 1.53 3.19 10.21
CA LEU A 70 0.73 3.00 9.00
C LEU A 70 -0.56 3.79 9.15
N TYR A 71 -0.89 4.55 8.11
CA TYR A 71 -2.09 5.38 8.01
C TYR A 71 -2.91 4.94 6.81
N GLY A 72 -4.19 5.26 6.80
CA GLY A 72 -5.05 5.01 5.66
C GLY A 72 -6.20 5.98 5.54
N VAL A 73 -6.81 6.00 4.36
CA VAL A 73 -8.00 6.81 4.04
C VAL A 73 -9.15 5.94 3.61
N SER A 74 -10.35 6.40 3.92
CA SER A 74 -11.60 5.89 3.37
C SER A 74 -12.56 7.05 3.08
N PRO A 75 -13.70 6.82 2.41
CA PRO A 75 -14.72 7.87 2.23
C PRO A 75 -15.23 8.44 3.57
N SER A 76 -15.04 7.71 4.68
CA SER A 76 -15.44 8.16 6.02
C SER A 76 -14.37 8.89 6.81
N GLY A 77 -13.12 8.98 6.31
CA GLY A 77 -12.08 9.79 6.95
C GLY A 77 -10.68 9.21 6.90
N PHE A 78 -9.88 9.58 7.91
CA PHE A 78 -8.47 9.24 8.05
C PHE A 78 -8.24 8.34 9.26
N PHE A 79 -7.34 7.37 9.15
CA PHE A 79 -7.16 6.31 10.14
C PHE A 79 -5.68 6.03 10.39
N SER A 80 -5.32 5.67 11.62
CA SER A 80 -4.14 4.85 11.86
C SER A 80 -4.51 3.37 11.73
N ILE A 81 -3.56 2.56 11.27
CA ILE A 81 -3.75 1.14 10.99
C ILE A 81 -2.73 0.34 11.79
N ASP A 82 -3.22 -0.59 12.62
CA ASP A 82 -2.37 -1.52 13.35
C ASP A 82 -1.80 -2.57 12.39
N LYS A 83 -0.48 -2.55 12.19
CA LYS A 83 0.22 -3.43 11.25
C LYS A 83 0.25 -4.91 11.65
N THR A 84 -0.19 -5.25 12.86
CA THR A 84 -0.18 -6.63 13.37
C THR A 84 -1.54 -7.29 13.33
N SER A 85 -2.62 -6.50 13.38
CA SER A 85 -4.00 -6.96 13.43
C SER A 85 -4.87 -6.45 12.29
N GLY A 86 -4.41 -5.44 11.54
CA GLY A 86 -5.19 -4.75 10.52
C GLY A 86 -6.24 -3.79 11.10
N LYS A 87 -6.32 -3.61 12.43
CA LYS A 87 -7.33 -2.76 13.06
C LYS A 87 -7.12 -1.29 12.69
N ALA A 88 -8.19 -0.60 12.31
CA ALA A 88 -8.20 0.82 11.97
C ALA A 88 -8.73 1.66 13.13
N THR A 89 -8.04 2.75 13.47
CA THR A 89 -8.47 3.71 14.50
C THR A 89 -8.64 5.08 13.87
N GLY A 90 -9.85 5.63 13.94
CA GLY A 90 -10.19 6.91 13.34
C GLY A 90 -9.40 8.08 13.94
N ILE A 91 -8.86 8.92 13.07
CA ILE A 91 -8.21 10.19 13.40
C ILE A 91 -9.08 11.31 12.83
N THR A 92 -9.70 12.08 13.71
CA THR A 92 -10.51 13.22 13.29
C THR A 92 -9.62 14.32 12.72
N MET A 93 -9.77 14.58 11.43
CA MET A 93 -9.25 15.78 10.75
C MET A 93 -10.43 16.66 10.33
N THR A 94 -10.58 17.81 10.97
CA THR A 94 -11.74 18.68 10.77
C THR A 94 -11.83 19.15 9.32
N GLY A 95 -12.97 18.87 8.68
CA GLY A 95 -13.24 19.31 7.32
C GLY A 95 -12.46 18.59 6.25
N LEU A 96 -11.82 17.44 6.55
CA LEU A 96 -11.10 16.62 5.59
C LEU A 96 -11.97 16.32 4.35
N VAL A 97 -11.43 16.59 3.18
CA VAL A 97 -12.06 16.19 1.90
C VAL A 97 -11.82 14.71 1.65
N GLU A 98 -12.61 14.12 0.77
CA GLU A 98 -12.33 12.77 0.30
C GLU A 98 -10.97 12.72 -0.39
N LEU A 99 -10.12 11.81 0.07
CA LEU A 99 -8.83 11.47 -0.49
C LEU A 99 -8.86 10.00 -0.87
N ASN A 100 -8.24 9.66 -2.00
CA ASN A 100 -8.12 8.29 -2.44
C ASN A 100 -6.68 7.82 -2.61
N ALA A 101 -5.69 8.68 -2.36
CA ALA A 101 -4.26 8.35 -2.46
C ALA A 101 -3.43 9.07 -1.40
N LEU A 102 -2.37 8.43 -0.90
CA LEU A 102 -1.49 8.88 0.17
C LEU A 102 -0.05 8.42 -0.06
N ALA A 103 0.92 9.29 0.24
CA ALA A 103 2.32 8.88 0.31
C ALA A 103 3.09 9.69 1.33
N PHE A 104 3.98 9.03 2.06
CA PHE A 104 5.02 9.74 2.79
C PHE A 104 6.23 9.99 1.89
N ASP A 105 6.78 11.20 1.95
CA ASP A 105 8.12 11.44 1.44
C ASP A 105 9.20 10.99 2.43
N ALA A 106 10.46 11.02 1.98
CA ALA A 106 11.61 10.61 2.80
C ALA A 106 11.82 11.50 4.05
N ASP A 107 11.23 12.69 4.10
CA ASP A 107 11.28 13.59 5.25
C ASP A 107 10.14 13.33 6.25
N GLY A 108 9.19 12.45 5.91
CA GLY A 108 8.06 12.11 6.75
C GLY A 108 6.87 13.05 6.58
N LYS A 109 6.81 13.82 5.48
CA LYS A 109 5.60 14.58 5.15
C LYS A 109 4.58 13.68 4.47
N LEU A 110 3.34 13.73 4.94
CA LEU A 110 2.24 12.98 4.35
C LEU A 110 1.57 13.80 3.26
N TRP A 111 1.68 13.33 2.03
CA TRP A 111 0.98 13.84 0.86
C TRP A 111 -0.29 13.04 0.66
N GLY A 112 -1.37 13.71 0.25
CA GLY A 112 -2.62 13.06 -0.12
C GLY A 112 -3.22 13.67 -1.36
N MET A 113 -3.97 12.87 -2.13
CA MET A 113 -4.66 13.33 -3.33
C MET A 113 -6.16 13.04 -3.26
N GLY A 114 -6.95 14.00 -3.74
CA GLY A 114 -8.39 13.87 -3.93
C GLY A 114 -8.80 14.56 -5.21
N GLY A 115 -9.35 13.80 -6.17
CA GLY A 115 -9.54 14.27 -7.54
C GLY A 115 -8.21 14.64 -8.18
N ASN A 116 -8.07 15.88 -8.66
CA ASN A 116 -6.82 16.42 -9.23
C ASN A 116 -6.11 17.43 -8.31
N LYS A 117 -6.34 17.35 -7.00
CA LYS A 117 -5.77 18.29 -6.01
C LYS A 117 -4.83 17.55 -5.07
N LEU A 118 -3.67 18.15 -4.81
CA LEU A 118 -2.66 17.64 -3.91
C LEU A 118 -2.72 18.37 -2.57
N TYR A 119 -2.69 17.60 -1.50
CA TYR A 119 -2.83 18.04 -0.12
C TYR A 119 -1.60 17.63 0.70
N LEU A 120 -1.28 18.43 1.71
CA LEU A 120 -0.32 18.11 2.75
C LEU A 120 -1.09 17.87 4.04
N LEU A 121 -0.88 16.72 4.67
CA LEU A 121 -1.53 16.34 5.91
C LEU A 121 -0.52 16.42 7.05
N ASP A 122 -0.91 17.08 8.14
CA ASP A 122 -0.18 17.07 9.40
C ASP A 122 -0.96 16.22 10.40
N VAL A 123 -0.47 14.99 10.60
CA VAL A 123 -1.10 14.02 11.50
C VAL A 123 -1.05 14.48 12.96
N ALA A 124 0.05 15.11 13.37
CA ALA A 124 0.24 15.55 14.76
C ALA A 124 -0.67 16.74 15.08
N ALA A 125 -0.76 17.70 14.16
CA ALA A 125 -1.66 18.85 14.28
C ALA A 125 -3.12 18.51 13.97
N LYS A 126 -3.39 17.35 13.36
CA LYS A 126 -4.71 16.91 12.86
C LYS A 126 -5.30 17.90 11.85
N THR A 127 -4.44 18.45 11.02
CA THR A 127 -4.80 19.42 9.97
C THR A 127 -4.40 18.89 8.60
N TYR A 128 -4.99 19.49 7.58
CA TYR A 128 -4.59 19.28 6.21
C TYR A 128 -4.75 20.59 5.44
N GLU A 129 -3.93 20.78 4.41
CA GLU A 129 -4.04 21.94 3.53
C GLU A 129 -3.94 21.52 2.07
N LYS A 130 -4.77 22.11 1.22
CA LYS A 130 -4.59 21.99 -0.23
C LYS A 130 -3.34 22.77 -0.62
N LYS A 131 -2.33 22.09 -1.13
CA LYS A 131 -1.12 22.73 -1.66
C LYS A 131 -1.37 23.26 -3.06
N LEU A 132 -1.85 22.39 -3.94
CA LEU A 132 -1.84 22.63 -5.38
C LEU A 132 -3.05 21.97 -6.06
N THR A 133 -3.40 22.50 -7.23
CA THR A 133 -4.21 21.79 -8.23
C THR A 133 -3.25 21.32 -9.31
N LEU A 134 -3.35 20.06 -9.73
CA LEU A 134 -2.51 19.51 -10.77
C LEU A 134 -2.76 20.18 -12.12
N SER A 135 -1.73 20.23 -12.98
CA SER A 135 -1.84 20.77 -14.35
C SER A 135 -2.58 19.83 -15.33
N THR A 136 -3.29 18.83 -14.82
CA THR A 136 -4.14 17.90 -15.58
C THR A 136 -5.55 17.89 -14.98
N ALA A 137 -6.54 17.56 -15.81
CA ALA A 137 -7.91 17.33 -15.37
C ALA A 137 -8.15 15.88 -14.91
N LYS A 138 -7.22 14.95 -15.22
CA LYS A 138 -7.29 13.57 -14.74
C LYS A 138 -7.15 13.52 -13.22
N VAL A 139 -7.76 12.50 -12.63
CA VAL A 139 -7.75 12.27 -11.17
C VAL A 139 -6.81 11.11 -10.84
N ALA A 140 -6.40 10.99 -9.57
CA ALA A 140 -5.70 9.79 -9.11
C ALA A 140 -6.60 8.57 -9.29
N SER A 141 -6.05 7.50 -9.84
CA SER A 141 -6.69 6.19 -9.88
C SER A 141 -6.79 5.61 -8.46
N GLY A 142 -5.67 5.57 -7.71
CA GLY A 142 -5.71 5.12 -6.31
C GLY A 142 -4.48 5.35 -5.43
N ASP A 143 -3.30 5.68 -5.96
CA ASP A 143 -2.11 5.79 -5.09
C ASP A 143 -1.12 6.87 -5.51
N LEU A 144 -0.30 7.26 -4.54
CA LEU A 144 0.90 8.06 -4.70
C LEU A 144 2.11 7.23 -4.25
N ALA A 145 3.23 7.35 -4.95
CA ALA A 145 4.47 6.73 -4.49
C ALA A 145 5.68 7.62 -4.74
N PHE A 146 6.53 7.74 -3.73
CA PHE A 146 7.87 8.31 -3.94
C PHE A 146 8.80 7.20 -4.44
N HIS A 147 9.46 7.46 -5.57
CA HIS A 147 10.50 6.61 -6.10
C HIS A 147 11.71 7.46 -6.48
N ASN A 148 12.85 7.23 -5.82
CA ASN A 148 14.07 8.02 -5.97
C ASN A 148 13.83 9.54 -5.84
N GLY A 149 13.01 9.95 -4.87
CA GLY A 149 12.66 11.35 -4.61
C GLY A 149 11.66 11.97 -5.59
N THR A 150 11.22 11.24 -6.61
CA THR A 150 10.16 11.69 -7.54
C THR A 150 8.81 11.16 -7.08
N LEU A 151 7.79 12.02 -7.06
CA LEU A 151 6.41 11.63 -6.76
C LEU A 151 5.72 11.10 -8.01
N PHE A 152 5.31 9.85 -7.97
CA PHE A 152 4.54 9.16 -9.00
C PHE A 152 3.06 9.03 -8.62
N VAL A 153 2.21 8.97 -9.63
CA VAL A 153 0.77 8.76 -9.52
C VAL A 153 0.29 7.92 -10.71
N THR A 154 -0.70 7.07 -10.50
CA THR A 154 -1.51 6.49 -11.58
C THR A 154 -2.74 7.36 -11.79
N LEU A 155 -2.97 7.79 -13.03
CA LEU A 155 -4.09 8.65 -13.40
C LEU A 155 -5.16 7.83 -14.11
N ASP A 156 -6.40 7.93 -13.63
CA ASP A 156 -7.57 7.32 -14.25
C ASP A 156 -7.78 7.88 -15.67
N ASN A 157 -8.02 6.97 -16.60
CA ASN A 157 -8.22 7.27 -18.01
C ASN A 157 -9.64 6.90 -18.50
N GLY A 158 -10.60 6.78 -17.60
CA GLY A 158 -12.02 6.59 -17.89
C GLY A 158 -12.38 5.16 -18.29
N GLY A 159 -11.89 4.15 -17.56
CA GLY A 159 -12.09 2.72 -17.86
C GLY A 159 -11.21 2.20 -19.00
N ALA A 160 -10.11 2.90 -19.26
CA ALA A 160 -9.03 2.45 -20.11
C ALA A 160 -7.76 2.39 -19.26
N ALA A 161 -6.73 1.70 -19.77
CA ALA A 161 -5.47 1.56 -19.05
C ALA A 161 -4.98 2.89 -18.47
N ASP A 162 -4.63 2.84 -17.18
CA ASP A 162 -4.18 3.99 -16.41
C ASP A 162 -2.92 4.60 -17.01
N THR A 163 -2.70 5.87 -16.72
CA THR A 163 -1.48 6.58 -17.13
C THR A 163 -0.55 6.74 -15.93
N LEU A 164 0.70 6.32 -16.05
CA LEU A 164 1.71 6.69 -15.05
C LEU A 164 2.17 8.11 -15.31
N ALA A 165 2.20 8.93 -14.26
CA ALA A 165 2.66 10.31 -14.32
C ALA A 165 3.54 10.67 -13.12
N THR A 166 4.34 11.72 -13.28
CA THR A 166 5.07 12.37 -12.17
C THR A 166 4.44 13.70 -11.81
N ILE A 167 4.47 14.06 -10.53
CA ILE A 167 4.00 15.36 -10.02
C ILE A 167 5.17 16.16 -9.46
N ASN A 168 5.33 17.40 -9.91
CA ASN A 168 6.16 18.38 -9.22
C ASN A 168 5.38 18.96 -8.03
N GLN A 169 5.87 18.72 -6.80
CA GLN A 169 5.19 19.09 -5.55
C GLN A 169 5.20 20.60 -5.24
N GLU A 170 5.97 21.40 -5.98
CA GLU A 170 6.03 22.85 -5.82
C GLU A 170 5.09 23.58 -6.78
N SER A 171 4.99 23.09 -8.02
CA SER A 171 4.22 23.75 -9.09
C SER A 171 2.91 23.06 -9.44
N GLY A 172 2.74 21.79 -9.08
CA GLY A 172 1.60 20.96 -9.49
C GLY A 172 1.71 20.49 -10.95
N GLN A 173 2.84 20.77 -11.62
CA GLN A 173 3.09 20.28 -12.97
C GLN A 173 3.04 18.75 -12.98
N THR A 174 2.15 18.21 -13.80
CA THR A 174 1.98 16.78 -14.01
C THR A 174 2.54 16.41 -15.37
N THR A 175 3.46 15.45 -15.40
CA THR A 175 4.06 14.93 -16.63
C THR A 175 3.62 13.49 -16.83
N GLU A 176 2.76 13.26 -17.81
CA GLU A 176 2.32 11.91 -18.20
C GLU A 176 3.46 11.20 -18.94
N LEU A 177 3.88 10.05 -18.41
CA LEU A 177 4.99 9.27 -18.96
C LEU A 177 4.53 8.28 -20.03
N GLY A 178 3.30 7.78 -19.89
CA GLY A 178 2.68 6.83 -20.81
C GLY A 178 1.65 5.95 -20.11
N THR A 179 0.90 5.19 -20.91
CA THR A 179 -0.06 4.22 -20.37
C THR A 179 0.66 3.05 -19.72
N THR A 180 0.12 2.54 -18.62
CA THR A 180 0.62 1.34 -17.94
C THR A 180 0.33 0.09 -18.77
N GLY A 181 -0.72 0.11 -19.59
CA GLY A 181 -1.26 -1.07 -20.27
C GLY A 181 -2.19 -1.91 -19.38
N PHE A 182 -2.48 -1.44 -18.17
CA PHE A 182 -3.34 -2.08 -17.17
C PHE A 182 -4.36 -1.05 -16.67
N ASP A 183 -5.60 -1.47 -16.50
CA ASP A 183 -6.66 -0.64 -15.93
C ASP A 183 -6.63 -0.73 -14.40
N GLU A 184 -7.22 0.26 -13.73
CA GLU A 184 -7.45 0.25 -12.27
C GLU A 184 -6.18 -0.11 -11.46
N VAL A 185 -5.05 0.56 -11.77
CA VAL A 185 -3.80 0.44 -11.03
C VAL A 185 -3.89 1.28 -9.75
N PHE A 186 -4.59 0.74 -8.78
CA PHE A 186 -4.98 1.45 -7.56
C PHE A 186 -3.89 1.54 -6.49
N GLY A 187 -2.87 0.67 -6.50
CA GLY A 187 -1.76 0.78 -5.54
C GLY A 187 -0.40 1.00 -6.22
N LEU A 188 0.50 1.74 -5.58
CA LEU A 188 1.87 2.01 -6.05
C LEU A 188 2.88 1.96 -4.91
N THR A 189 3.99 1.26 -5.11
CA THR A 189 5.03 1.21 -4.08
C THR A 189 6.44 1.14 -4.67
N SER A 190 7.41 1.78 -4.01
CA SER A 190 8.82 1.75 -4.43
C SER A 190 9.63 0.81 -3.55
N LEU A 191 9.98 -0.35 -4.08
CA LEU A 191 10.72 -1.37 -3.34
C LEU A 191 11.93 -1.85 -4.13
N ASN A 192 13.10 -1.92 -3.47
CA ASN A 192 14.34 -2.44 -4.06
C ASN A 192 14.70 -1.81 -5.42
N GLY A 193 14.53 -0.48 -5.53
CA GLY A 193 14.85 0.27 -6.73
C GLY A 193 13.89 0.06 -7.91
N LYS A 194 12.71 -0.52 -7.66
CA LYS A 194 11.64 -0.67 -8.66
C LYS A 194 10.35 -0.02 -8.17
N LEU A 195 9.59 0.53 -9.10
CA LEU A 195 8.21 0.93 -8.86
C LEU A 195 7.31 -0.26 -9.19
N TYR A 196 6.51 -0.69 -8.22
CA TYR A 196 5.48 -1.70 -8.38
C TYR A 196 4.11 -1.05 -8.39
N GLY A 197 3.19 -1.68 -9.11
CA GLY A 197 1.77 -1.34 -9.07
C GLY A 197 0.93 -2.57 -8.75
N VAL A 198 -0.24 -2.36 -8.15
CA VAL A 198 -1.23 -3.41 -7.93
C VAL A 198 -2.58 -3.01 -8.51
N THR A 199 -3.27 -3.97 -9.13
CA THR A 199 -4.55 -3.72 -9.83
C THR A 199 -5.73 -4.33 -9.08
N SER A 200 -6.93 -3.82 -9.38
CA SER A 200 -8.19 -4.42 -8.95
C SER A 200 -8.37 -5.86 -9.43
N ASP A 201 -7.79 -6.20 -10.59
CA ASP A 201 -7.73 -7.55 -11.19
C ASP A 201 -6.74 -8.50 -10.50
N ASN A 202 -6.26 -8.14 -9.30
CA ASN A 202 -5.34 -8.92 -8.48
C ASN A 202 -3.96 -9.10 -9.14
N GLU A 203 -3.46 -8.12 -9.88
CA GLU A 203 -2.16 -8.23 -10.55
C GLU A 203 -1.10 -7.42 -9.83
N LEU A 204 0.09 -8.01 -9.64
CA LEU A 204 1.29 -7.27 -9.26
C LEU A 204 2.07 -6.94 -10.52
N LEU A 205 2.42 -5.67 -10.69
CA LEU A 205 3.11 -5.12 -11.85
C LEU A 205 4.47 -4.53 -11.43
N THR A 206 5.44 -4.53 -12.34
CA THR A 206 6.52 -3.53 -12.33
C THR A 206 6.19 -2.44 -13.34
N LEU A 207 6.45 -1.19 -13.01
CA LEU A 207 6.19 -0.04 -13.88
C LEU A 207 7.51 0.59 -14.33
N ASN A 208 7.63 0.88 -15.63
CA ASN A 208 8.77 1.60 -16.17
C ASN A 208 8.61 3.10 -15.88
N THR A 209 9.49 3.65 -15.04
CA THR A 209 9.44 5.06 -14.58
C THR A 209 9.84 6.08 -15.66
N THR A 210 10.25 5.64 -16.84
CA THR A 210 10.54 6.51 -17.99
C THR A 210 9.40 6.50 -19.02
N THR A 211 8.74 5.35 -19.22
CA THR A 211 7.75 5.17 -20.31
C THR A 211 6.33 4.90 -19.82
N GLY A 212 6.12 4.73 -18.52
CA GLY A 212 4.84 4.35 -17.90
C GLY A 212 4.45 2.88 -18.06
N VAL A 213 4.94 2.20 -19.10
CA VAL A 213 4.61 0.80 -19.44
C VAL A 213 4.81 -0.14 -18.25
N GLY A 214 3.75 -0.90 -17.94
CA GLY A 214 3.75 -1.94 -16.93
C GLY A 214 4.14 -3.30 -17.48
N SER A 215 4.57 -4.18 -16.59
CA SER A 215 4.80 -5.60 -16.88
C SER A 215 4.33 -6.42 -15.70
N LYS A 216 3.46 -7.39 -15.97
CA LYS A 216 2.92 -8.28 -14.95
C LYS A 216 4.02 -9.17 -14.36
N VAL A 217 4.09 -9.18 -13.03
CA VAL A 217 4.99 -10.00 -12.24
C VAL A 217 4.29 -11.32 -11.88
N ARG A 218 3.11 -11.23 -11.28
CA ARG A 218 2.27 -12.38 -10.88
C ARG A 218 0.85 -11.93 -10.53
N ASN A 219 -0.02 -12.89 -10.24
CA ASN A 219 -1.28 -12.62 -9.55
C ASN A 219 -1.08 -12.59 -8.04
N LEU A 220 -1.86 -11.74 -7.37
CA LEU A 220 -2.12 -11.72 -5.95
C LEU A 220 -3.28 -12.65 -5.61
N SER A 221 -3.38 -13.07 -4.34
CA SER A 221 -4.51 -13.86 -3.86
C SER A 221 -5.75 -13.02 -3.48
N PHE A 222 -5.71 -11.71 -3.71
CA PHE A 222 -6.74 -10.75 -3.31
C PHE A 222 -6.73 -9.51 -4.22
N SER A 223 -7.85 -8.77 -4.24
CA SER A 223 -7.99 -7.54 -5.01
C SER A 223 -7.47 -6.37 -4.17
N SER A 224 -6.53 -5.62 -4.74
CA SER A 224 -5.78 -4.59 -4.01
C SER A 224 -6.19 -3.19 -4.45
N VAL A 225 -6.19 -2.27 -3.50
CA VAL A 225 -6.66 -0.88 -3.69
C VAL A 225 -5.65 0.17 -3.25
N GLY A 226 -4.59 -0.23 -2.56
CA GLY A 226 -3.44 0.61 -2.21
C GLY A 226 -2.22 -0.24 -1.85
N GLY A 227 -1.01 0.31 -1.90
CA GLY A 227 0.21 -0.41 -1.56
C GLY A 227 1.35 0.49 -1.10
N GLN A 228 2.11 0.10 -0.07
CA GLN A 228 3.21 0.92 0.42
C GLN A 228 4.34 0.11 1.07
N SER A 229 5.58 0.55 0.87
CA SER A 229 6.80 -0.03 1.43
C SER A 229 7.51 0.97 2.35
N LEU A 230 8.50 0.46 3.11
CA LEU A 230 9.48 1.31 3.80
C LEU A 230 10.52 1.86 2.81
#